data_AF-A0A1M5RQH4-F1
#
_entry.id   AF-A0A1M5RQH4-F1
#
_cell.length_a   1.000
_cell.length_b   1.000
_cell.length_c   1.000
_cell.angle_alpha   90.00
_cell.angle_beta   90.00
_cell.angle_gamma   90.00
#
_symmetry.space_group_name_H-M   'P 1'
#
loop_
_entity.id
_entity.type
_entity.pdbx_description
1 polymer ?
#
loop_
_entity_poly.entity_id
_entity_poly.type
_entity_poly.pdbx_seq_one_letter_code
_entity_poly.pdbx_strand_id
1 'polypeptide(L)'
;MKYIKPKIAKKKVTWNISEKTMTILTYYSKYSKYKEEEVVDMFLENLLTDHGFVYWINKQRNKKKIEAILRDCELVNGLEGLNQNAET
;
A
#
# COMPACT_ATOMS: atom_id res chain seq x y z
N MET A 1 2.37 5.24 -9.74
CA MET A 1 1.14 4.52 -10.16
C MET A 1 -0.05 5.48 -10.26
N LYS A 2 -1.18 5.06 -10.86
CA LYS A 2 -2.46 5.77 -10.67
C LYS A 2 -3.08 5.31 -9.35
N TYR A 3 -2.92 6.09 -8.28
CA TYR A 3 -3.40 5.71 -6.96
C TYR A 3 -4.91 5.92 -6.80
N ILE A 4 -5.50 5.14 -5.88
CA ILE A 4 -6.94 5.16 -5.61
C ILE A 4 -7.24 6.32 -4.65
N LYS A 5 -8.14 7.22 -5.05
CA LYS A 5 -8.57 8.31 -4.17
C LYS A 5 -9.53 7.80 -3.08
N PRO A 6 -9.44 8.30 -1.84
CA PRO A 6 -10.38 7.96 -0.78
C PRO A 6 -11.83 8.19 -1.21
N LYS A 7 -12.71 7.24 -0.91
CA LYS A 7 -14.16 7.34 -1.13
C LYS A 7 -14.88 7.04 0.19
N ILE A 8 -15.94 7.78 0.47
CA ILE A 8 -16.79 7.53 1.65
C ILE A 8 -17.57 6.24 1.39
N ALA A 9 -17.18 5.13 2.03
CA ALA A 9 -17.88 3.86 1.97
C ALA A 9 -18.34 3.45 3.37
N LYS A 10 -19.65 3.25 3.55
CA LYS A 10 -20.26 2.92 4.86
C LYS A 10 -20.58 1.43 5.04
N LYS A 11 -20.33 0.58 4.04
CA LYS A 11 -20.74 -0.83 4.08
C LYS A 11 -19.53 -1.72 4.34
N LYS A 12 -19.70 -2.71 5.23
CA LYS A 12 -18.75 -3.82 5.39
C LYS A 12 -18.61 -4.52 4.04
N VAL A 13 -17.37 -4.62 3.56
CA VAL A 13 -17.05 -5.33 2.32
C VAL A 13 -16.59 -6.73 2.69
N THR A 14 -17.24 -7.74 2.12
CA THR A 14 -16.68 -9.09 2.04
C THR A 14 -15.62 -9.08 0.95
N TRP A 15 -14.39 -9.44 1.29
CA TRP A 15 -13.30 -9.50 0.32
C TRP A 15 -13.61 -10.58 -0.72
N ASN A 16 -13.72 -10.16 -1.99
CA ASN A 16 -13.83 -11.07 -3.11
C ASN A 16 -13.01 -10.49 -4.28
N ILE A 17 -12.18 -11.33 -4.90
CA ILE A 17 -11.40 -10.97 -6.08
C ILE A 17 -12.20 -11.43 -7.31
N SER A 18 -12.42 -10.52 -8.26
CA SER A 18 -13.17 -10.88 -9.46
C SER A 18 -12.43 -11.91 -10.30
N GLU A 19 -13.15 -12.77 -11.02
CA GLU A 19 -12.57 -13.76 -11.94
C GLU A 19 -11.67 -13.09 -13.00
N LYS A 20 -12.05 -11.89 -13.46
CA LYS A 20 -11.22 -11.07 -14.35
C LYS A 20 -9.88 -10.73 -13.71
N THR A 21 -9.88 -10.29 -12.46
CA THR A 21 -8.65 -9.94 -11.72
C THR A 21 -7.78 -11.18 -11.51
N MET A 22 -8.37 -12.31 -11.13
CA MET A 22 -7.63 -13.56 -10.99
C MET A 22 -7.02 -14.01 -12.31
N THR A 23 -7.77 -13.95 -13.41
CA THR A 23 -7.25 -14.28 -14.74
C THR A 23 -6.02 -13.43 -15.07
N ILE A 24 -6.08 -12.10 -14.85
CA ILE A 24 -4.94 -11.21 -15.08
C ILE A 24 -3.74 -11.63 -14.21
N LEU A 25 -3.97 -11.90 -12.92
CA LEU A 25 -2.93 -12.31 -11.98
C LEU A 25 -2.25 -13.61 -12.44
N THR A 26 -3.02 -14.62 -12.86
CA THR A 26 -2.49 -15.89 -13.37
C THR A 26 -1.66 -15.74 -14.64
N TYR A 27 -2.05 -14.87 -15.56
CA TYR A 27 -1.24 -14.61 -16.76
C TYR A 27 0.02 -13.82 -16.43
N TYR A 28 -0.09 -12.86 -15.49
CA TYR A 28 1.04 -12.06 -15.06
C TYR A 28 2.09 -12.88 -14.31
N SER A 29 1.66 -13.78 -13.41
CA SER A 29 2.54 -14.71 -12.69
C SER A 29 3.31 -15.63 -13.64
N LYS A 30 2.63 -16.17 -14.67
CA LYS A 30 3.26 -16.97 -15.73
C LYS A 30 4.29 -16.19 -16.56
N TYR A 31 4.02 -14.92 -16.81
CA TYR A 31 4.92 -14.02 -17.54
C TYR A 31 6.15 -13.68 -16.69
N SER A 32 5.94 -13.25 -15.44
CA SER A 32 6.99 -12.78 -14.55
C SER A 32 7.78 -13.90 -13.86
N LYS A 33 7.29 -15.15 -13.93
CA LYS A 33 7.85 -16.33 -13.25
C LYS A 33 7.80 -16.28 -11.72
N TYR A 34 6.99 -15.38 -11.19
CA TYR A 34 6.66 -15.32 -9.76
C TYR A 34 5.38 -16.07 -9.49
N LYS A 35 5.19 -16.49 -8.24
CA LYS A 35 3.89 -17.01 -7.79
C LYS A 35 2.87 -15.88 -7.69
N GLU A 36 1.60 -16.23 -7.71
CA GLU A 36 0.51 -15.25 -7.67
C GLU A 36 0.55 -14.42 -6.38
N GLU A 37 0.86 -15.05 -5.24
CA GLU A 37 1.02 -14.37 -3.96
C GLU A 37 2.17 -13.36 -3.97
N GLU A 38 3.32 -13.72 -4.54
CA GLU A 38 4.49 -12.83 -4.64
C GLU A 38 4.17 -11.61 -5.52
N VAL A 39 3.46 -11.83 -6.64
CA VAL A 39 3.01 -10.74 -7.50
C VAL A 39 2.10 -9.79 -6.75
N VAL A 40 1.16 -10.31 -5.95
CA VAL A 40 0.24 -9.48 -5.16
C VAL A 40 1.01 -8.68 -4.12
N ASP A 41 1.92 -9.31 -3.37
CA ASP A 41 2.70 -8.65 -2.32
C ASP A 41 3.56 -7.52 -2.92
N MET A 42 4.36 -7.82 -3.95
CA MET A 42 5.17 -6.81 -4.66
C MET A 42 4.30 -5.71 -5.28
N PHE A 43 3.13 -6.05 -5.81
CA PHE A 43 2.24 -5.06 -6.40
C PHE A 43 1.68 -4.11 -5.33
N LEU A 44 1.28 -4.65 -4.17
CA LEU A 44 0.71 -3.87 -3.06
C LEU A 44 1.74 -2.98 -2.38
N GLU A 45 3.01 -3.37 -2.34
CA GLU A 45 4.10 -2.51 -1.86
C GLU A 45 4.19 -1.19 -2.64
N ASN A 46 3.79 -1.16 -3.92
CA ASN A 46 3.72 0.09 -4.68
C ASN A 46 2.76 1.11 -4.06
N LEU A 47 1.76 0.71 -3.28
CA LEU A 47 0.86 1.63 -2.58
C LEU A 47 1.58 2.49 -1.56
N LEU A 48 2.71 2.03 -1.05
CA LEU A 48 3.50 2.76 -0.08
C LEU A 48 4.22 3.98 -0.69
N THR A 49 4.29 4.06 -2.02
CA THR A 49 4.74 5.25 -2.75
C THR A 49 3.66 6.33 -2.91
N ASP A 50 2.43 6.08 -2.44
CA ASP A 50 1.36 7.09 -2.40
C ASP A 50 1.54 8.03 -1.20
N HIS A 51 2.09 9.22 -1.44
CA HIS A 51 2.26 10.25 -0.41
C HIS A 51 0.94 10.62 0.29
N GLY A 52 -0.20 10.56 -0.42
CA GLY A 52 -1.52 10.82 0.16
C GLY A 52 -1.92 9.75 1.17
N PHE A 53 -1.64 8.48 0.85
CA PHE A 53 -1.85 7.36 1.76
C PHE A 53 -0.93 7.44 2.99
N VAL A 54 0.37 7.69 2.79
CA VAL A 54 1.34 7.85 3.89
C VAL A 54 0.97 9.00 4.81
N TYR A 55 0.60 10.15 4.24
CA TYR A 55 0.13 11.30 5.02
C TYR A 55 -1.14 10.98 5.82
N TRP A 56 -2.06 10.23 5.22
CA TRP A 56 -3.28 9.81 5.90
C TRP A 56 -3.00 8.85 7.07
N ILE A 57 -2.07 7.88 6.90
CA ILE A 57 -1.62 6.96 7.95
C ILE A 57 -1.06 7.75 9.14
N ASN A 58 -0.22 8.76 8.87
CA ASN A 58 0.43 9.55 9.92
C ASN A 58 -0.56 10.29 10.83
N LYS A 59 -1.79 10.53 10.37
CA LYS A 59 -2.86 11.17 11.14
C LYS A 59 -3.72 10.19 11.96
N GLN A 60 -3.55 8.87 11.80
CA GLN A 60 -4.36 7.88 12.50
C GLN A 60 -3.89 7.70 13.95
N ARG A 61 -4.84 7.65 14.90
CA ARG A 61 -4.54 7.47 16.34
C ARG A 61 -3.84 6.14 16.66
N ASN A 62 -4.17 5.07 15.96
CA ASN A 62 -3.64 3.72 16.20
C ASN A 62 -2.69 3.26 15.07
N LYS A 63 -1.72 4.11 14.71
CA LYS A 63 -0.82 3.86 13.58
C LYS A 63 0.39 2.96 13.87
N LYS A 64 0.67 2.61 15.13
CA LYS A 64 1.88 1.84 15.50
C LYS A 64 2.05 0.52 14.73
N LYS A 65 0.95 -0.21 14.50
CA LYS A 65 0.96 -1.49 13.77
C LYS A 65 1.33 -1.30 12.29
N ILE A 66 0.74 -0.29 11.64
CA ILE A 66 1.04 -0.01 10.23
C ILE A 66 2.43 0.61 10.09
N GLU A 67 2.87 1.47 11.01
CA GLU A 67 4.24 2.02 11.00
C GLU A 67 5.32 0.94 11.15
N ALA A 68 5.09 -0.12 11.92
CA ALA A 68 6.00 -1.26 11.99
C ALA A 68 6.13 -1.95 10.63
N ILE A 69 4.99 -2.29 10.01
CA ILE A 69 4.96 -2.89 8.66
C ILE A 69 5.64 -2.00 7.63
N LEU A 70 5.40 -0.67 7.66
CA LEU A 70 6.03 0.29 6.75
C LEU A 70 7.55 0.36 6.91
N ARG A 71 8.07 0.19 8.13
CA ARG A 71 9.52 0.12 8.39
C ARG A 71 10.12 -1.16 7.82
N ASP A 72 9.40 -2.28 7.97
CA ASP A 72 9.85 -3.60 7.50
C ASP A 72 9.84 -3.72 5.97
N CYS A 73 8.97 -2.99 5.26
CA CYS A 73 8.92 -2.94 3.79
C CYS A 73 10.02 -2.05 3.13
N GLU A 74 11.06 -1.63 3.85
CA GLU A 74 12.16 -0.76 3.37
C GLU A 74 11.73 0.48 2.53
N LEU A 75 10.79 1.28 3.04
CA LEU A 75 10.60 2.68 2.62
C LEU A 75 11.25 3.67 3.59
N VAL A 76 12.43 3.32 4.09
CA VAL A 76 13.30 4.24 4.81
C VAL A 76 13.95 5.15 3.77
N ASN A 77 13.24 6.21 3.35
CA ASN A 77 13.83 7.43 2.77
C ASN A 77 12.88 8.64 2.75
N GLY A 78 11.70 8.59 3.39
CA GLY A 78 10.69 9.67 3.31
C GLY A 78 10.21 10.30 4.61
N LEU A 79 10.60 9.77 5.79
CA LEU A 79 10.06 10.23 7.08
C LEU A 79 11.04 11.09 7.90
N GLU A 80 12.30 11.20 7.50
CA GLU A 80 13.29 12.00 8.22
C GLU A 80 13.23 13.51 7.88
N GLY A 81 12.57 13.89 6.78
CA GLY A 81 12.55 15.28 6.28
C GLY A 81 11.44 16.19 6.81
N LEU A 82 10.51 15.70 7.65
CA LEU A 82 9.40 16.52 8.17
C LEU A 82 9.60 16.98 9.62
N ASN A 83 10.65 16.49 10.30
CA ASN A 83 10.90 16.82 11.71
C ASN A 83 11.92 17.96 11.91
N GLN A 84 12.42 18.59 10.85
CA GLN A 84 13.38 19.70 10.95
C GLN A 84 12.78 21.09 10.66
N ASN A 85 11.51 21.18 10.28
CA ASN A 85 10.87 22.46 9.95
C ASN A 85 9.83 22.92 10.99
N ALA A 86 9.80 22.29 12.16
CA ALA A 86 8.95 22.70 13.29
C ALA A 86 9.71 23.48 14.38
N GLU A 87 11.04 23.65 14.21
CA GLU A 87 11.90 24.39 15.13
C GLU A 87 12.85 25.30 14.32
N THR A 88 12.32 26.32 13.65
CA THR A 88 13.06 27.55 13.35
C THR A 88 12.08 28.71 13.18
#